data_AF-A0A0F2SH40-F1
#
_entry.id   AF-A0A0F2SH40-F1
#
_cell.length_a   1.000
_cell.length_b   1.000
_cell.length_c   1.000
_cell.angle_alpha   90.00
_cell.angle_beta   90.00
_cell.angle_gamma   90.00
#
_symmetry.space_group_name_H-M   'P 1'
#
loop_
_entity.id
_entity.type
_entity.pdbx_description
1 polymer ?
#
loop_
_entity_poly.entity_id
_entity_poly.type
_entity_poly.pdbx_seq_one_letter_code
_entity_poly.pdbx_strand_id
1 'polypeptide(L)'
;MVVKKNKKVIMFVALISIAMLSLAGCGSQNQGMMNTSNMTQYMTSNPTEMMNVFSSPYTRQSMVKIMGSSQMMPVMVDVMKDSDVQNNMMGIMGSSENQANMVSIMSNPSMYKPMVQIMSDPKMKATFAAMLKDPALQPLVKEALSVK
;
A
#
# COMPACT_ATOMS: atom_id res chain seq x y z
N MET A 1 38.44 41.23 -80.65
CA MET A 1 37.40 42.01 -81.36
C MET A 1 36.05 41.36 -81.06
N VAL A 2 34.93 42.10 -81.08
CA VAL A 2 33.54 41.69 -80.76
C VAL A 2 33.20 41.74 -79.25
N VAL A 3 32.14 42.37 -78.72
CA VAL A 3 31.30 43.56 -79.01
C VAL A 3 30.43 43.71 -77.75
N LYS A 4 30.14 44.96 -77.39
CA LYS A 4 29.41 45.44 -76.20
C LYS A 4 27.90 45.13 -76.21
N LYS A 5 27.33 45.12 -74.98
CA LYS A 5 25.95 45.56 -74.58
C LYS A 5 24.79 44.62 -74.98
N ASN A 6 23.90 44.19 -74.06
CA ASN A 6 22.90 45.04 -73.41
C ASN A 6 22.36 44.41 -72.10
N LYS A 7 22.57 45.09 -70.95
CA LYS A 7 21.81 44.93 -69.71
C LYS A 7 20.46 45.62 -69.88
N LYS A 8 19.34 44.92 -70.07
CA LYS A 8 17.98 45.50 -69.96
C LYS A 8 16.82 44.49 -70.02
N VAL A 9 16.92 43.33 -69.36
CA VAL A 9 15.74 42.45 -69.14
C VAL A 9 15.83 41.82 -67.75
N ILE A 10 16.04 42.64 -66.72
CA ILE A 10 15.83 42.28 -65.31
C ILE A 10 14.70 43.18 -64.82
N MET A 11 13.48 42.66 -64.96
CA MET A 11 12.23 43.05 -64.30
C MET A 11 11.12 42.62 -65.25
N PHE A 12 10.03 42.08 -64.69
CA PHE A 12 8.87 41.50 -65.38
C PHE A 12 9.04 40.04 -65.82
N VAL A 13 8.95 39.11 -64.86
CA VAL A 13 7.83 38.15 -64.83
C VAL A 13 7.63 37.76 -63.35
N ALA A 14 6.86 38.57 -62.64
CA ALA A 14 6.14 38.11 -61.45
C ALA A 14 4.90 37.35 -61.94
N LEU A 15 4.51 36.31 -61.18
CA LEU A 15 3.29 35.50 -61.32
C LEU A 15 3.26 34.55 -62.51
N ILE A 16 3.46 33.25 -62.23
CA ILE A 16 2.52 32.19 -62.61
C ILE A 16 2.59 31.09 -61.54
N SER A 17 1.41 30.81 -60.98
CA SER A 17 1.05 29.76 -60.03
C SER A 17 1.47 28.35 -60.46
N ILE A 18 1.60 27.42 -59.52
CA ILE A 18 0.72 26.23 -59.38
C ILE A 18 1.24 25.34 -58.23
N ALA A 19 0.28 24.90 -57.43
CA ALA A 19 0.39 24.05 -56.26
C ALA A 19 0.94 22.64 -56.58
N MET A 20 1.63 22.04 -55.60
CA MET A 20 1.48 20.60 -55.31
C MET A 20 1.47 20.35 -53.80
N LEU A 21 0.35 19.79 -53.34
CA LEU A 21 0.16 19.09 -52.08
C LEU A 21 0.90 17.75 -52.14
N SER A 22 1.80 17.47 -51.19
CA SER A 22 2.22 16.11 -50.81
C SER A 22 2.80 16.16 -49.39
N LEU A 23 2.00 15.84 -48.37
CA LEU A 23 2.12 14.61 -47.58
C LEU A 23 3.57 14.21 -47.19
N ALA A 24 3.94 14.54 -45.96
CA ALA A 24 4.66 13.64 -45.03
C ALA A 24 4.82 14.34 -43.67
N GLY A 25 3.70 14.61 -43.00
CA GLY A 25 3.70 14.91 -41.57
C GLY A 25 3.83 13.60 -40.80
N CYS A 26 5.05 13.07 -40.63
CA CYS A 26 5.33 12.01 -39.68
C CYS A 26 5.23 12.60 -38.27
N GLY A 27 4.00 12.65 -37.77
CA GLY A 27 3.67 13.03 -36.42
C GLY A 27 4.26 12.05 -35.41
N SER A 28 5.15 12.58 -34.58
CA SER A 28 5.21 12.37 -33.14
C SER A 28 4.95 10.94 -32.63
N GLN A 29 6.05 10.24 -32.39
CA GLN A 29 6.15 9.09 -31.49
C GLN A 29 5.81 9.54 -30.06
N ASN A 30 4.52 9.60 -29.73
CA ASN A 30 4.07 9.81 -28.36
C ASN A 30 4.04 8.45 -27.65
N GLN A 31 5.16 8.12 -27.04
CA GLN A 31 5.34 6.98 -26.16
C GLN A 31 4.37 7.15 -24.99
N GLY A 32 3.29 6.37 -24.99
CA GLY A 32 2.20 6.48 -24.03
C GLY A 32 2.70 6.36 -22.59
N MET A 33 2.79 7.50 -21.90
CA MET A 33 2.68 7.56 -20.45
C MET A 33 1.35 6.89 -20.09
N MET A 34 1.40 5.74 -19.41
CA MET A 34 0.19 5.11 -18.90
C MET A 34 -0.50 6.10 -17.96
N ASN A 35 -1.69 6.53 -18.35
CA ASN A 35 -2.53 7.41 -17.57
C ASN A 35 -2.89 6.69 -16.26
N THR A 36 -2.49 7.25 -15.10
CA THR A 36 -2.72 6.68 -13.77
C THR A 36 -4.20 6.30 -13.54
N SER A 37 -5.13 7.05 -14.14
CA SER A 37 -6.56 6.77 -14.10
C SER A 37 -6.94 5.43 -14.75
N ASN A 38 -6.21 5.00 -15.78
CA ASN A 38 -6.45 3.77 -16.52
C ASN A 38 -5.97 2.54 -15.74
N MET A 39 -4.88 2.68 -14.98
CA MET A 39 -4.37 1.61 -14.12
C MET A 39 -5.29 1.32 -12.95
N THR A 40 -5.75 2.35 -12.21
CA THR A 40 -6.70 2.15 -11.11
C THR A 40 -8.02 1.55 -11.61
N GLN A 41 -8.51 2.02 -12.77
CA GLN A 41 -9.71 1.47 -13.39
C GLN A 41 -9.54 0.00 -13.79
N TYR A 42 -8.42 -0.35 -14.43
CA TYR A 42 -8.08 -1.74 -14.74
C TYR A 42 -8.05 -2.61 -13.48
N MET A 43 -7.41 -2.12 -12.41
CA MET A 43 -7.31 -2.83 -11.14
C MET A 43 -8.69 -3.07 -10.50
N THR A 44 -9.57 -2.07 -10.51
CA THR A 44 -10.91 -2.21 -9.93
C THR A 44 -11.86 -3.05 -10.78
N SER A 45 -11.67 -3.06 -12.10
CA SER A 45 -12.59 -3.72 -13.04
C SER A 45 -12.36 -5.22 -13.21
N ASN A 46 -11.19 -5.74 -12.82
CA ASN A 46 -10.86 -7.16 -13.00
C ASN A 46 -10.20 -7.78 -11.75
N PRO A 47 -10.96 -7.92 -10.65
CA PRO A 47 -10.43 -8.38 -9.37
C PRO A 47 -9.89 -9.83 -9.42
N THR A 48 -10.49 -10.69 -10.25
CA THR A 48 -10.08 -12.10 -10.38
C THR A 48 -8.70 -12.23 -11.04
N GLU A 49 -8.46 -11.52 -12.15
CA GLU A 49 -7.15 -11.53 -12.80
C GLU A 49 -6.08 -10.88 -11.92
N MET A 50 -6.44 -9.82 -11.18
CA MET A 50 -5.54 -9.24 -10.18
C MET A 50 -5.18 -10.25 -9.08
N MET A 51 -6.16 -11.01 -8.58
CA MET A 51 -5.92 -12.03 -7.57
C MET A 51 -4.96 -13.11 -8.08
N ASN A 52 -5.05 -13.51 -9.35
CA ASN A 52 -4.12 -14.43 -9.98
C ASN A 52 -2.69 -13.85 -10.05
N VAL A 53 -2.56 -12.58 -10.45
CA VAL A 53 -1.27 -11.87 -10.48
C VAL A 53 -0.63 -11.80 -9.10
N PHE A 54 -1.41 -11.45 -8.07
CA PHE A 54 -0.95 -11.39 -6.69
C PHE A 54 -0.68 -12.76 -6.05
N SER A 55 -1.30 -13.81 -6.57
CA SER A 55 -1.08 -15.18 -6.09
C SER A 55 0.20 -15.80 -6.65
N SER A 56 0.80 -15.22 -7.68
CA SER A 56 2.07 -15.72 -8.22
C SER A 56 3.22 -15.60 -7.19
N PRO A 57 4.14 -16.59 -7.10
CA PRO A 57 5.22 -16.58 -6.11
C PRO A 57 6.12 -15.33 -6.17
N TYR A 58 6.40 -14.84 -7.38
CA TYR A 58 7.21 -13.63 -7.59
C TYR A 58 6.52 -12.38 -7.04
N THR A 59 5.23 -12.21 -7.32
CA THR A 59 4.47 -11.07 -6.83
C THR A 59 4.27 -11.15 -5.32
N ARG A 60 4.05 -12.35 -4.76
CA ARG A 60 4.00 -12.55 -3.30
C ARG A 60 5.29 -12.10 -2.61
N GLN A 61 6.46 -12.49 -3.13
CA GLN A 61 7.74 -12.10 -2.53
C GLN A 61 7.95 -10.58 -2.59
N SER A 62 7.56 -9.97 -3.71
CA SER A 62 7.61 -8.51 -3.88
C SER A 62 6.65 -7.81 -2.91
N MET A 63 5.44 -8.32 -2.74
CA MET A 63 4.47 -7.82 -1.75
C MET A 63 4.98 -7.93 -0.33
N VAL A 64 5.56 -9.07 0.06
CA VAL A 64 6.16 -9.23 1.40
C VAL A 64 7.28 -8.21 1.62
N LYS A 65 8.13 -7.97 0.62
CA LYS A 65 9.20 -6.98 0.71
C LYS A 65 8.65 -5.56 0.85
N ILE A 66 7.59 -5.22 0.12
CA ILE A 66 6.90 -3.93 0.21
C ILE A 66 6.23 -3.78 1.58
N MET A 67 5.50 -4.81 2.02
CA MET A 67 4.77 -4.84 3.28
C MET A 67 5.70 -4.79 4.50
N GLY A 68 6.84 -5.46 4.45
CA GLY A 68 7.87 -5.41 5.48
C GLY A 68 8.79 -4.18 5.39
N SER A 69 8.57 -3.29 4.42
CA SER A 69 9.40 -2.09 4.29
C SER A 69 9.07 -1.06 5.37
N SER A 70 10.08 -0.30 5.79
CA SER A 70 9.90 0.80 6.74
C SER A 70 8.90 1.86 6.25
N GLN A 71 8.74 2.02 4.93
CA GLN A 71 7.79 2.95 4.33
C GLN A 71 6.34 2.49 4.48
N MET A 72 6.09 1.17 4.56
CA MET A 72 4.75 0.62 4.72
C MET A 72 4.29 0.57 6.19
N MET A 73 5.23 0.57 7.14
CA MET A 73 4.92 0.63 8.58
C MET A 73 3.89 1.71 8.97
N PRO A 74 4.05 3.00 8.60
CA PRO A 74 3.06 4.01 8.94
C PRO A 74 1.69 3.74 8.31
N VAL A 75 1.66 3.19 7.09
CA VAL A 75 0.41 2.82 6.41
C VAL A 75 -0.28 1.68 7.16
N MET A 76 0.46 0.64 7.56
CA MET A 76 -0.11 -0.45 8.36
C MET A 76 -0.63 0.03 9.71
N VAL A 77 0.11 0.91 10.39
CA VAL A 77 -0.35 1.53 11.64
C VAL A 77 -1.64 2.30 11.42
N ASP A 78 -1.79 2.98 10.29
CA ASP A 78 -3.02 3.70 9.97
C ASP A 78 -4.18 2.77 9.65
N VAL A 79 -3.94 1.72 8.86
CA VAL A 79 -4.92 0.66 8.58
C VAL A 79 -5.39 -0.01 9.88
N MET A 80 -4.52 -0.19 10.88
CA MET A 80 -4.91 -0.73 12.19
C MET A 80 -5.81 0.21 13.01
N LYS A 81 -5.96 1.48 12.63
CA LYS A 81 -6.93 2.38 13.26
C LYS A 81 -8.35 2.19 12.73
N ASP A 82 -8.51 1.53 11.60
CA ASP A 82 -9.80 1.20 11.03
C ASP A 82 -10.57 0.23 11.94
N SER A 83 -11.85 0.52 12.19
CA SER A 83 -12.66 -0.26 13.13
C SER A 83 -12.95 -1.67 12.65
N ASP A 84 -13.12 -1.87 11.35
CA ASP A 84 -13.41 -3.20 10.79
C ASP A 84 -12.15 -4.07 10.88
N VAL A 85 -10.98 -3.48 10.62
CA VAL A 85 -9.69 -4.14 10.83
C VAL A 85 -9.49 -4.50 12.30
N GLN A 86 -9.80 -3.59 13.23
CA GLN A 86 -9.71 -3.88 14.67
C GLN A 86 -10.63 -5.02 15.09
N ASN A 87 -11.89 -5.01 14.64
CA ASN A 87 -12.85 -6.06 14.95
C ASN A 87 -12.40 -7.42 14.44
N ASN A 88 -11.92 -7.47 13.19
CA ASN A 88 -11.37 -8.69 12.62
C ASN A 88 -10.14 -9.17 13.38
N MET A 89 -9.24 -8.25 13.76
CA MET A 89 -8.05 -8.58 14.54
C MET A 89 -8.39 -9.11 15.94
N MET A 90 -9.41 -8.55 16.61
CA MET A 90 -9.90 -9.09 17.89
C MET A 90 -10.43 -10.52 17.72
N GLY A 91 -11.18 -10.79 16.65
CA GLY A 91 -11.68 -12.15 16.35
C GLY A 91 -10.53 -13.14 16.09
N ILE A 92 -9.50 -12.72 15.37
CA ILE A 92 -8.30 -13.51 15.13
C ILE A 92 -7.55 -13.77 16.45
N MET A 93 -7.27 -12.73 17.25
CA MET A 93 -6.54 -12.86 18.52
C MET A 93 -7.30 -13.68 19.57
N GLY A 94 -8.64 -13.62 19.56
CA GLY A 94 -9.50 -14.38 20.46
C GLY A 94 -9.82 -15.80 20.00
N SER A 95 -9.31 -16.23 18.83
CA SER A 95 -9.56 -17.60 18.35
C SER A 95 -8.82 -18.64 19.18
N SER A 96 -9.39 -19.84 19.30
CA SER A 96 -8.77 -20.96 20.01
C SER A 96 -7.43 -21.37 19.39
N GLU A 97 -7.32 -21.27 18.06
CA GLU A 97 -6.09 -21.55 17.32
C GLU A 97 -4.95 -20.62 17.73
N ASN A 98 -5.25 -19.34 17.98
CA ASN A 98 -4.25 -18.34 18.35
C ASN A 98 -3.99 -18.24 19.85
N GLN A 99 -4.85 -18.84 20.68
CA GLN A 99 -4.74 -18.77 22.14
C GLN A 99 -3.37 -19.28 22.63
N ALA A 100 -2.88 -20.40 22.10
CA ALA A 100 -1.59 -20.96 22.51
C ALA A 100 -0.42 -20.02 22.20
N ASN A 101 -0.42 -19.40 21.02
CA ASN A 101 0.58 -18.42 20.62
C ASN A 101 0.53 -17.17 21.52
N MET A 102 -0.68 -16.68 21.82
CA MET A 102 -0.86 -15.53 22.70
C MET A 102 -0.38 -15.82 24.11
N VAL A 103 -0.67 -17.00 24.66
CA VAL A 103 -0.15 -17.42 25.98
C VAL A 103 1.38 -17.50 25.94
N SER A 104 1.97 -18.05 24.88
CA SER A 104 3.43 -18.12 24.72
C SER A 104 4.08 -16.73 24.71
N ILE A 105 3.48 -15.77 23.99
CA ILE A 105 3.95 -14.38 23.96
C ILE A 105 3.83 -13.76 25.35
N MET A 106 2.66 -13.87 25.99
CA MET A 106 2.39 -13.24 27.29
C MET A 106 3.18 -13.86 28.44
N SER A 107 3.55 -15.14 28.34
CA SER A 107 4.40 -15.82 29.32
C SER A 107 5.90 -15.63 29.06
N ASN A 108 6.28 -14.97 27.97
CA ASN A 108 7.69 -14.65 27.73
C ASN A 108 8.21 -13.68 28.81
N PRO A 109 9.33 -13.97 29.48
CA PRO A 109 9.88 -13.11 30.53
C PRO A 109 10.12 -11.66 30.08
N SER A 110 10.45 -11.44 28.80
CA SER A 110 10.66 -10.11 28.24
C SER A 110 9.38 -9.26 28.19
N MET A 111 8.21 -9.92 28.16
CA MET A 111 6.89 -9.27 28.17
C MET A 111 6.42 -8.91 29.57
N TYR A 112 7.05 -9.43 30.63
CA TYR A 112 6.65 -9.18 32.01
C TYR A 112 6.57 -7.69 32.34
N LYS A 113 7.66 -6.94 32.09
CA LYS A 113 7.71 -5.50 32.41
C LYS A 113 6.66 -4.69 31.63
N PRO A 114 6.53 -4.83 30.30
CA PRO A 114 5.46 -4.19 29.55
C PRO A 114 4.05 -4.55 30.07
N MET A 115 3.80 -5.83 30.38
CA MET A 115 2.49 -6.26 30.87
C MET A 115 2.14 -5.67 32.22
N VAL A 116 3.09 -5.62 33.16
CA VAL A 116 2.90 -4.96 34.46
C VAL A 116 2.59 -3.47 34.26
N GLN A 117 3.28 -2.78 33.35
CA GLN A 117 3.01 -1.37 33.05
C GLN A 117 1.60 -1.16 32.51
N ILE A 118 1.17 -2.00 31.55
CA ILE A 118 -0.19 -1.95 30.99
C ILE A 118 -1.24 -2.20 32.09
N MET A 119 -1.06 -3.25 32.90
CA MET A 119 -2.00 -3.60 33.97
C MET A 119 -2.04 -2.54 35.09
N SER A 120 -0.97 -1.79 35.26
CA SER A 120 -0.88 -0.69 36.24
C SER A 120 -1.48 0.63 35.72
N ASP A 121 -1.87 0.70 34.43
CA ASP A 121 -2.51 1.90 33.90
C ASP A 121 -3.85 2.18 34.63
N PRO A 122 -4.12 3.41 35.08
CA PRO A 122 -5.35 3.74 35.77
C PRO A 122 -6.62 3.38 34.99
N LYS A 123 -6.59 3.46 33.65
CA LYS A 123 -7.71 3.08 32.78
C LYS A 123 -7.99 1.58 32.81
N MET A 124 -6.98 0.76 33.12
CA MET A 124 -7.11 -0.69 33.26
C MET A 124 -7.62 -1.13 34.63
N LYS A 125 -7.64 -0.23 35.64
CA LYS A 125 -8.02 -0.58 37.01
C LYS A 125 -9.37 -1.28 37.12
N ALA A 126 -10.39 -0.77 36.44
CA ALA A 126 -11.73 -1.35 36.47
C ALA A 126 -11.76 -2.74 35.82
N THR A 127 -11.13 -2.87 34.65
CA THR A 127 -11.01 -4.14 33.91
C THR A 127 -10.24 -5.17 34.73
N PHE A 128 -9.10 -4.80 35.30
CA PHE A 128 -8.30 -5.69 36.13
C PHE A 128 -9.06 -6.15 37.37
N ALA A 129 -9.76 -5.24 38.05
CA ALA A 129 -10.60 -5.60 39.19
C ALA A 129 -11.77 -6.53 38.79
N ALA A 130 -12.34 -6.36 37.60
CA ALA A 130 -13.36 -7.27 37.08
C ALA A 130 -12.77 -8.66 36.80
N MET A 131 -11.59 -8.74 36.17
CA MET A 131 -10.90 -10.00 35.91
C MET A 131 -10.60 -10.77 37.20
N LEU A 132 -10.08 -10.10 38.24
CA LEU A 132 -9.81 -10.76 39.53
C LEU A 132 -11.07 -11.31 40.22
N LYS A 133 -12.25 -10.76 39.88
CA LYS A 133 -13.54 -11.23 40.40
C LYS A 133 -14.12 -12.35 39.53
N ASP A 134 -13.61 -12.57 38.33
CA ASP A 134 -14.10 -13.59 37.42
C ASP A 134 -13.95 -14.98 38.06
N PRO A 135 -15.02 -15.80 38.12
CA PRO A 135 -14.98 -17.14 38.69
C PRO A 135 -13.88 -18.04 38.12
N ALA A 136 -13.52 -17.88 36.85
CA ALA A 136 -12.47 -18.67 36.20
C ALA A 136 -11.07 -18.35 36.76
N LEU A 137 -10.86 -17.14 37.26
CA LEU A 137 -9.57 -16.72 37.84
C LEU A 137 -9.51 -16.92 39.36
N GLN A 138 -10.64 -17.13 40.05
CA GLN A 138 -10.66 -17.31 41.50
C GLN A 138 -9.72 -18.40 42.03
N PRO A 139 -9.61 -19.59 41.42
CA PRO A 139 -8.69 -20.62 41.91
C PRO A 139 -7.23 -20.14 41.88
N LEU A 140 -6.83 -19.53 40.76
CA LEU A 140 -5.46 -19.02 40.55
C LEU A 140 -5.14 -17.86 41.49
N VAL A 141 -6.07 -16.92 41.67
CA VAL A 141 -5.89 -15.79 42.58
C VAL A 141 -5.73 -16.28 44.02
N LYS A 142 -6.56 -17.24 44.46
CA LYS A 142 -6.45 -17.83 45.80
C LYS A 142 -5.13 -18.54 45.99
N GLU A 143 -4.70 -19.34 45.02
CA GLU A 143 -3.41 -20.02 45.05
C GLU A 143 -2.27 -19.01 45.18
N ALA A 144 -2.19 -18.02 44.28
CA ALA A 144 -1.13 -17.02 44.25
C ALA A 144 -1.06 -16.17 45.53
N LEU A 145 -2.20 -15.85 46.15
CA LEU A 145 -2.27 -15.09 47.40
C LEU A 145 -2.06 -15.95 48.66
N SER A 146 -2.20 -17.27 48.53
CA SER A 146 -1.94 -18.23 49.62
C SER A 146 -0.49 -18.68 49.67
N VAL A 147 0.30 -18.43 48.62
CA VAL A 147 1.76 -18.60 48.67
C VAL A 147 2.32 -17.55 49.62
N LYS A 148 2.66 -17.98 50.83
CA LYS A 148 3.23 -17.17 51.91
C LYS A 148 4.58 -17.73 52.32
#